data_AF-A0A7X7SJ52-F1
#
_entry.id   AF-A0A7X7SJ52-F1
#
_cell.length_a   1.000
_cell.length_b   1.000
_cell.length_c   1.000
_cell.angle_alpha   90.00
_cell.angle_beta   90.00
_cell.angle_gamma   90.00
#
_symmetry.space_group_name_H-M   'P 1'
#
loop_
_entity.id
_entity.type
_entity.pdbx_description
1 polymer ?
#
loop_
_entity_poly.entity_id
_entity_poly.type
_entity_poly.pdbx_seq_one_letter_code
_entity_poly.pdbx_strand_id
1 'polypeptide(L)'
;MQRPVDAAVVQRIDELRRILVDANYEYYVLDSPTLSDAEYDRLLRELKQLEEQYPELITPDSPTQRVGAEPASQFVKVEHLAPMYSLDNAFSVEELRAWEDRNARIVREVREAGYVCELKMDGTAVSLRYENGVFVRGATRGNGRVGEDITRNLKT
;
A
#
# COMPACT_ATOMS: atom_id res chain seq x y z
N MET A 1 0.07 -38.99 4.82
CA MET A 1 0.24 -38.82 3.36
C MET A 1 -0.50 -37.56 2.97
N GLN A 2 0.20 -36.45 2.71
CA GLN A 2 -0.43 -35.26 2.15
C GLN A 2 -0.87 -35.59 0.72
N ARG A 3 -2.16 -35.44 0.45
CA ARG A 3 -2.70 -35.62 -0.90
C ARG A 3 -2.06 -34.54 -1.78
N PRO A 4 -1.50 -34.87 -2.95
CA PRO A 4 -0.99 -33.86 -3.86
C PRO A 4 -2.13 -32.89 -4.21
N VAL A 5 -1.86 -31.59 -4.12
CA VAL A 5 -2.87 -30.57 -4.42
C VAL A 5 -3.21 -30.65 -5.90
N ASP A 6 -4.50 -30.70 -6.22
CA ASP A 6 -4.97 -30.72 -7.59
C ASP A 6 -4.64 -29.38 -8.28
N ALA A 7 -4.16 -29.42 -9.52
CA ALA A 7 -3.89 -28.23 -10.32
C ALA A 7 -5.15 -27.36 -10.48
N ALA A 8 -6.34 -27.98 -10.52
CA ALA A 8 -7.61 -27.24 -10.58
C ALA A 8 -7.85 -26.40 -9.31
N VAL A 9 -7.42 -26.88 -8.14
CA VAL A 9 -7.52 -26.14 -6.88
C VAL A 9 -6.59 -24.92 -6.90
N VAL A 10 -5.34 -25.10 -7.33
CA VAL A 10 -4.37 -24.00 -7.44
C VAL A 10 -4.91 -22.92 -8.38
N GLN A 11 -5.39 -23.32 -9.56
CA GLN A 11 -5.95 -22.40 -10.54
C GLN A 11 -7.17 -21.64 -10.00
N ARG A 12 -8.04 -22.32 -9.23
CA ARG A 12 -9.22 -21.68 -8.64
C ARG A 12 -8.83 -20.67 -7.55
N ILE A 13 -7.86 -20.98 -6.71
CA ILE A 13 -7.34 -20.05 -5.70
C ILE A 13 -6.77 -18.80 -6.36
N ASP A 14 -5.95 -18.95 -7.41
CA ASP A 14 -5.36 -17.82 -8.12
C ASP A 14 -6.41 -16.96 -8.82
N GLU A 15 -7.43 -17.59 -9.42
CA GLU A 15 -8.57 -16.89 -10.01
C GLU A 15 -9.34 -16.08 -8.96
N LEU A 16 -9.68 -16.69 -7.82
CA LEU A 16 -10.40 -16.04 -6.73
C LEU A 16 -9.61 -14.86 -6.17
N ARG A 17 -8.29 -15.03 -5.99
CA ARG A 17 -7.40 -13.94 -5.55
C ARG A 17 -7.45 -12.77 -6.52
N ARG A 18 -7.33 -13.03 -7.83
CA ARG A 18 -7.39 -11.98 -8.84
C ARG A 18 -8.72 -11.22 -8.80
N ILE A 19 -9.84 -11.95 -8.84
CA ILE A 19 -11.19 -11.35 -8.81
C ILE A 19 -11.38 -10.49 -7.57
N LEU A 20 -11.00 -11.00 -6.39
CA LEU A 20 -11.16 -10.28 -5.13
C LEU A 20 -10.21 -9.09 -5.02
N VAL A 21 -9.00 -9.15 -5.57
CA VAL A 21 -8.07 -8.02 -5.63
C VAL A 21 -8.63 -6.91 -6.52
N ASP A 22 -9.14 -7.25 -7.71
CA ASP A 22 -9.73 -6.30 -8.64
C ASP A 22 -10.97 -5.64 -8.02
N ALA A 23 -11.86 -6.43 -7.42
CA ALA A 23 -13.06 -5.92 -6.74
C ALA A 23 -12.71 -4.99 -5.57
N ASN A 24 -11.67 -5.30 -4.79
CA ASN A 24 -11.20 -4.40 -3.72
C ASN A 24 -10.66 -3.08 -4.28
N TYR A 25 -9.95 -3.12 -5.40
CA TYR A 25 -9.44 -1.91 -6.03
C TYR A 25 -10.58 -1.03 -6.55
N GLU A 26 -11.57 -1.63 -7.22
CA GLU A 26 -12.77 -0.93 -7.69
C GLU A 26 -13.55 -0.28 -6.54
N TYR A 27 -13.72 -0.99 -5.42
CA TYR A 27 -14.45 -0.50 -4.26
C TYR A 27 -13.68 0.60 -3.51
N TYR A 28 -12.43 0.36 -3.12
CA TYR A 28 -11.68 1.26 -2.23
C TYR A 28 -10.93 2.38 -2.94
N VAL A 29 -10.54 2.19 -4.21
CA VAL A 29 -9.70 3.15 -4.95
C VAL A 29 -10.50 3.90 -6.00
N LEU A 30 -11.36 3.20 -6.75
CA LEU A 30 -12.12 3.81 -7.84
C LEU A 30 -13.51 4.32 -7.42
N ASP A 31 -14.01 3.91 -6.24
CA ASP A 31 -15.40 4.15 -5.79
C ASP A 31 -16.44 3.72 -6.86
N SER A 32 -16.17 2.60 -7.53
CA SER A 32 -16.98 2.10 -8.66
C SER A 32 -17.03 0.57 -8.69
N PRO A 33 -17.66 -0.08 -7.68
CA PRO A 33 -17.66 -1.54 -7.56
C PRO A 33 -18.50 -2.21 -8.66
N THR A 34 -17.95 -3.25 -9.28
CA THR A 34 -18.70 -4.09 -10.24
C THR A 34 -19.36 -5.30 -9.58
N LEU A 35 -18.84 -5.77 -8.45
CA LEU A 35 -19.43 -6.84 -7.65
C LEU A 35 -20.36 -6.29 -6.56
N SER A 36 -21.48 -6.96 -6.32
CA SER A 36 -22.27 -6.72 -5.12
C SER A 36 -21.59 -7.30 -3.87
N ASP A 37 -21.88 -6.73 -2.70
CA ASP A 37 -21.36 -7.20 -1.40
C ASP A 37 -21.60 -8.71 -1.21
N ALA A 38 -22.78 -9.20 -1.59
CA ALA A 38 -23.15 -10.62 -1.46
C ALA A 38 -22.30 -11.54 -2.36
N GLU A 39 -21.96 -11.09 -3.56
CA GLU A 39 -21.09 -11.83 -4.48
C GLU A 39 -19.64 -11.83 -4.00
N TYR A 40 -19.15 -10.68 -3.54
CA TYR A 40 -17.83 -10.56 -2.94
C TYR A 40 -17.69 -11.49 -1.73
N ASP A 41 -18.64 -11.45 -0.80
CA ASP A 41 -18.64 -12.29 0.40
C ASP A 41 -18.69 -13.78 0.08
N ARG A 42 -19.39 -14.18 -0.99
CA ARG A 42 -19.43 -15.58 -1.43
C ARG A 42 -18.07 -16.02 -1.94
N LEU A 43 -17.43 -15.22 -2.80
CA LEU A 43 -16.11 -15.52 -3.36
C LEU A 43 -15.02 -15.51 -2.29
N LEU A 44 -15.08 -14.57 -1.34
CA LEU A 44 -14.15 -14.50 -0.22
C LEU A 44 -14.29 -15.72 0.70
N ARG A 45 -15.53 -16.19 0.96
CA ARG A 45 -15.78 -17.41 1.73
C ARG A 45 -15.24 -18.66 1.02
N GLU A 46 -15.42 -18.75 -0.29
CA GLU A 46 -14.86 -19.84 -1.09
C GLU A 46 -13.33 -19.86 -1.00
N LEU A 47 -12.66 -18.72 -1.16
CA LEU A 47 -11.21 -18.61 -1.03
C LEU A 47 -10.74 -19.03 0.37
N LYS A 48 -11.41 -18.57 1.43
CA LYS A 48 -11.10 -18.97 2.82
C LYS A 48 -11.18 -20.48 3.01
N GLN A 49 -12.24 -21.13 2.51
CA GLN A 49 -12.41 -22.57 2.64
C GLN A 49 -11.31 -23.36 1.91
N LEU A 50 -10.90 -22.90 0.73
CA LEU A 50 -9.82 -23.52 -0.03
C LEU A 50 -8.47 -23.35 0.68
N GLU A 51 -8.19 -22.16 1.21
CA GLU A 51 -6.97 -21.89 1.98
C GLU A 51 -6.92 -22.64 3.31
N GLU A 52 -8.06 -22.89 3.97
CA GLU A 52 -8.16 -23.76 5.15
C GLU A 52 -7.87 -25.23 4.83
N GLN A 53 -8.31 -25.71 3.66
CA GLN A 53 -8.07 -27.08 3.20
C GLN A 53 -6.64 -27.30 2.69
N TYR A 54 -6.02 -26.27 2.12
CA TYR A 54 -4.66 -26.30 1.56
C TYR A 54 -3.80 -25.15 2.13
N PRO A 55 -3.41 -25.21 3.42
CA PRO A 55 -2.66 -24.14 4.08
C PRO A 55 -1.34 -23.79 3.41
N GLU A 56 -0.72 -24.74 2.72
CA GLU A 56 0.52 -24.54 1.94
C GLU A 56 0.36 -23.56 0.76
N LEU A 57 -0.87 -23.29 0.33
CA LEU A 57 -1.15 -22.36 -0.76
C LEU A 57 -1.42 -20.93 -0.29
N ILE A 58 -1.52 -20.67 1.02
CA ILE A 58 -1.76 -19.33 1.56
C ILE A 58 -0.58 -18.42 1.23
N THR A 59 -0.86 -17.28 0.60
CA THR A 59 0.13 -16.24 0.33
C THR A 59 -0.07 -15.02 1.23
N PRO A 60 1.01 -14.31 1.64
CA PRO A 60 0.90 -13.14 2.52
C PRO A 60 0.09 -11.96 1.97
N ASP A 61 -0.17 -11.94 0.67
CA ASP A 61 -0.91 -10.91 -0.08
C ASP A 61 -2.36 -11.33 -0.40
N SER A 62 -2.77 -12.54 -0.03
CA SER A 62 -4.13 -13.04 -0.24
C SER A 62 -5.18 -12.13 0.43
N PRO A 63 -6.33 -11.84 -0.23
CA PRO A 63 -7.41 -11.03 0.34
C PRO A 63 -7.92 -11.52 1.71
N THR A 64 -7.78 -12.80 2.01
CA THR A 64 -8.18 -13.39 3.30
C THR A 64 -7.31 -12.91 4.47
N GLN A 65 -6.10 -12.40 4.17
CA GLN A 65 -5.13 -11.92 5.16
C GLN A 65 -5.29 -10.42 5.47
N ARG A 66 -6.26 -9.73 4.85
CA ARG A 66 -6.47 -8.27 4.99
C ARG A 66 -7.42 -7.88 6.13
N VAL A 67 -8.20 -8.81 6.69
CA VAL A 67 -9.22 -8.45 7.69
C VAL A 67 -8.59 -8.15 9.04
N GLY A 68 -8.71 -6.89 9.47
CA GLY A 68 -8.61 -6.44 10.88
C GLY A 68 -7.43 -7.02 11.64
N ALA A 69 -6.23 -6.49 11.42
CA ALA A 69 -5.10 -6.86 12.23
C ALA A 69 -5.31 -6.39 13.68
N GLU A 70 -5.24 -7.32 14.64
CA GLU A 70 -5.04 -7.00 16.05
C GLU A 70 -3.87 -5.99 16.17
N PRO A 71 -4.03 -4.88 16.90
CA PRO A 71 -2.96 -3.90 17.09
C PRO A 71 -1.68 -4.60 17.54
N ALA A 72 -0.56 -4.32 16.87
CA ALA A 72 0.71 -4.90 17.25
C ALA A 72 1.00 -4.52 18.72
N SER A 73 1.33 -5.51 19.55
CA SER A 73 1.60 -5.28 20.98
C SER A 73 2.82 -4.38 21.19
N GLN A 74 3.76 -4.36 20.22
CA GLN A 74 4.91 -3.48 20.17
C GLN A 74 5.28 -3.17 18.70
N PHE A 75 5.56 -1.91 18.41
CA PHE A 75 6.07 -1.51 17.10
C PHE A 75 7.57 -1.81 16.98
N VAL A 76 7.93 -2.55 15.92
CA VAL A 76 9.33 -2.85 15.61
C VAL A 76 9.93 -1.67 14.85
N LYS A 77 11.12 -1.22 15.25
CA LYS A 77 11.83 -0.14 14.52
C LYS A 77 12.31 -0.64 13.15
N VAL A 78 12.12 0.18 12.14
CA VAL A 78 12.53 -0.10 10.75
C VAL A 78 13.40 1.05 10.25
N GLU A 79 14.59 0.73 9.75
CA GLU A 79 15.40 1.70 9.00
C GLU A 79 14.89 1.81 7.57
N HIS A 80 14.72 3.05 7.11
CA HIS A 80 14.29 3.35 5.75
C HIS A 80 15.43 3.16 4.77
N LEU A 81 15.14 2.58 3.59
CA LEU A 81 16.13 2.40 2.52
C LEU A 81 16.69 3.74 2.01
N ALA A 82 15.86 4.78 2.03
CA ALA A 82 16.24 6.16 1.74
C ALA A 82 15.61 7.09 2.80
N PRO A 83 16.29 8.18 3.19
CA PRO A 83 15.70 9.14 4.12
C PRO A 83 14.39 9.74 3.60
N MET A 84 13.37 9.78 4.46
CA MET A 84 12.11 10.46 4.20
C MET A 84 12.22 11.94 4.63
N TYR A 85 12.50 12.80 3.66
CA TYR A 85 12.66 14.25 3.87
C TYR A 85 11.35 14.94 4.27
N SER A 86 11.50 16.11 4.90
CA SER A 86 10.42 17.08 5.03
C SER A 86 10.54 18.11 3.90
N LEU A 87 9.49 18.90 3.72
CA LEU A 87 9.52 20.09 2.88
C LEU A 87 9.67 21.34 3.76
N ASP A 88 10.33 22.36 3.21
CA ASP A 88 10.25 23.72 3.72
C ASP A 88 8.87 24.31 3.43
N ASN A 89 8.43 25.24 4.27
CA ASN A 89 7.14 25.91 4.12
C ASN A 89 7.29 27.29 3.49
N ALA A 90 6.23 27.74 2.80
CA ALA A 90 6.01 29.12 2.41
C ALA A 90 4.58 29.50 2.77
N PHE A 91 4.41 30.63 3.45
CA PHE A 91 3.11 31.12 3.93
C PHE A 91 2.66 32.40 3.20
N SER A 92 3.50 32.92 2.30
CA SER A 92 3.21 34.07 1.45
C SER A 92 3.67 33.84 0.02
N VAL A 93 3.13 34.65 -0.90
CA VAL A 93 3.52 34.64 -2.31
C VAL A 93 4.98 35.09 -2.46
N GLU A 94 5.44 36.00 -1.62
CA GLU A 94 6.81 36.51 -1.59
C GLU A 94 7.80 35.41 -1.18
N GLU A 95 7.48 34.61 -0.16
CA GLU A 95 8.29 33.47 0.26
C GLU A 95 8.38 32.40 -0.83
N LEU A 96 7.26 32.13 -1.52
CA LEU A 96 7.22 31.18 -2.63
C LEU A 96 8.06 31.66 -3.83
N ARG A 97 7.96 32.96 -4.20
CA ARG A 97 8.81 33.56 -5.24
C ARG A 97 10.28 33.52 -4.87
N ALA A 98 10.62 33.81 -3.61
CA ALA A 98 11.99 33.72 -3.13
C ALA A 98 12.54 32.28 -3.21
N TRP A 99 11.69 31.27 -3.01
CA TRP A 99 12.05 29.86 -3.22
C TRP A 99 12.32 29.55 -4.70
N GLU A 100 11.44 29.99 -5.62
CA GLU A 100 11.65 29.85 -7.07
C GLU A 100 12.95 30.54 -7.52
N ASP A 101 13.21 31.76 -7.04
CA ASP A 101 14.44 32.50 -7.35
C ASP A 101 15.70 31.77 -6.90
N ARG A 102 15.67 31.10 -5.74
CA ARG A 102 16.80 30.27 -5.28
C ARG A 102 17.03 29.10 -6.22
N ASN A 103 15.96 28.40 -6.62
CA ASN A 103 16.07 27.26 -7.53
C ASN A 103 16.54 27.69 -8.92
N ALA A 104 16.05 28.81 -9.44
CA ALA A 104 16.44 29.36 -10.74
C ALA A 104 17.93 29.76 -10.82
N ARG A 105 18.57 30.05 -9.68
CA ARG A 105 20.02 30.29 -9.61
C ARG A 105 20.84 29.01 -9.74
N ILE A 106 20.26 27.86 -9.36
CA ILE A 106 20.89 26.53 -9.44
C ILE A 106 20.63 25.90 -10.81
N VAL A 107 19.38 25.95 -11.26
CA VAL A 107 18.91 25.41 -12.55
C VAL A 107 18.05 26.48 -13.23
N ARG A 108 18.55 27.08 -14.32
CA ARG A 108 17.91 28.25 -14.94
C ARG A 108 16.56 27.94 -15.55
N GLU A 109 16.41 26.73 -16.04
CA GLU A 109 15.25 26.20 -16.77
C GLU A 109 14.06 25.94 -15.84
N VAL A 110 14.22 26.02 -14.51
CA VAL A 110 13.16 25.66 -13.55
C VAL A 110 11.87 26.47 -13.77
N ARG A 111 12.00 27.73 -14.20
CA ARG A 111 10.86 28.61 -14.48
C ARG A 111 10.12 28.24 -15.77
N GLU A 112 10.81 27.60 -16.71
CA GLU A 112 10.25 27.18 -18.00
C GLU A 112 9.69 25.75 -17.92
N ALA A 113 10.20 24.93 -17.01
CA ALA A 113 9.77 23.55 -16.81
C ALA A 113 8.36 23.41 -16.19
N GLY A 114 7.87 24.47 -15.53
CA GLY A 114 6.61 24.44 -14.80
C GLY A 114 6.70 23.66 -13.48
N TYR A 115 5.58 23.60 -12.76
CA TYR A 115 5.48 22.98 -11.43
C TYR A 115 4.37 21.94 -11.37
N VAL A 116 4.65 20.83 -10.69
CA VAL A 116 3.63 19.89 -10.23
C VAL A 116 3.10 20.40 -8.88
N CYS A 117 1.80 20.64 -8.82
CA CYS A 117 1.13 21.09 -7.61
C CYS A 117 0.20 19.99 -7.10
N GLU A 118 0.42 19.57 -5.85
CA GLU A 118 -0.37 18.55 -5.17
C GLU A 118 -0.96 19.13 -3.87
N LEU A 119 -2.12 18.63 -3.45
CA LEU A 119 -2.67 18.98 -2.15
C LEU A 119 -1.82 18.36 -1.05
N LYS A 120 -1.42 19.19 -0.07
CA LYS A 120 -0.72 18.69 1.12
C LYS A 120 -1.73 17.99 2.04
N MET A 121 -1.78 16.66 1.95
CA MET A 121 -2.58 15.85 2.86
C MET A 121 -2.08 15.99 4.29
N ASP A 122 -3.00 16.33 5.21
CA ASP A 122 -2.69 16.41 6.64
C ASP A 122 -2.93 15.06 7.30
N GLY A 123 -1.91 14.22 7.25
CA GLY A 123 -1.94 12.86 7.78
C GLY A 123 -0.54 12.37 8.14
N THR A 124 -0.42 11.06 8.35
CA THR A 124 0.85 10.43 8.69
C THR A 124 1.55 9.91 7.45
N ALA A 125 2.78 10.37 7.21
CA ALA A 125 3.61 9.84 6.12
C ALA A 125 3.98 8.38 6.38
N VAL A 126 3.82 7.54 5.35
CA VAL A 126 4.14 6.11 5.36
C VAL A 126 5.06 5.77 4.19
N SER A 127 5.86 4.71 4.37
CA SER A 127 6.74 4.13 3.34
C SER A 127 6.30 2.70 3.06
N LEU A 128 6.10 2.37 1.78
CA LEU A 128 5.67 1.05 1.32
C LEU A 128 6.78 0.42 0.49
N ARG A 129 7.27 -0.75 0.92
CA ARG A 129 8.24 -1.55 0.18
C ARG A 129 7.54 -2.68 -0.55
N TYR A 130 7.80 -2.74 -1.84
CA TYR A 130 7.37 -3.83 -2.71
C TYR A 130 8.58 -4.58 -3.25
N GLU A 131 8.49 -5.91 -3.32
CA GLU A 131 9.49 -6.77 -3.94
C GLU A 131 8.79 -7.65 -4.97
N ASN A 132 9.26 -7.61 -6.22
CA ASN A 132 8.61 -8.32 -7.34
C ASN A 132 7.10 -8.03 -7.46
N GLY A 133 6.69 -6.79 -7.17
CA GLY A 133 5.28 -6.37 -7.18
C GLY A 133 4.47 -6.74 -5.93
N VAL A 134 5.06 -7.45 -4.96
CA VAL A 134 4.38 -7.88 -3.73
C VAL A 134 4.68 -6.93 -2.58
N PHE A 135 3.65 -6.51 -1.85
CA PHE A 135 3.81 -5.67 -0.66
C PHE A 135 4.45 -6.46 0.49
N VAL A 136 5.68 -6.09 0.88
CA VAL A 136 6.46 -6.82 1.89
C VAL A 136 6.62 -6.07 3.20
N ARG A 137 6.56 -4.73 3.19
CA ARG A 137 6.70 -3.93 4.41
C ARG A 137 6.09 -2.55 4.29
N GLY A 138 5.35 -2.13 5.31
CA GLY A 138 4.91 -0.76 5.51
C GLY A 138 5.49 -0.17 6.80
N ALA A 139 5.96 1.08 6.75
CA ALA A 139 6.55 1.74 7.91
C ALA A 139 6.08 3.19 8.06
N THR A 140 5.95 3.68 9.29
CA THR A 140 5.75 5.11 9.57
C THR A 140 7.00 5.91 9.21
N ARG A 141 6.88 7.22 9.02
CA ARG A 141 8.06 8.10 8.83
C ARG A 141 9.02 8.07 10.02
N GLY A 142 8.50 8.09 11.25
CA GLY A 142 9.29 8.29 12.46
C GLY A 142 10.14 9.56 12.39
N ASN A 143 11.46 9.43 12.57
CA ASN A 143 12.38 10.57 12.49
C ASN A 143 12.91 10.86 11.07
N GLY A 144 12.37 10.18 10.05
CA GLY A 144 12.81 10.29 8.66
C GLY A 144 13.93 9.32 8.27
N ARG A 145 14.61 8.68 9.23
CA ARG A 145 15.58 7.59 8.98
C ARG A 145 15.10 6.25 9.54
N VAL A 146 14.47 6.29 10.70
CA VAL A 146 13.91 5.14 11.39
C VAL A 146 12.45 5.40 11.71
N GLY A 147 11.60 4.48 11.24
CA GLY A 147 10.17 4.43 11.50
C GLY A 147 9.77 3.20 12.32
N GLU A 148 8.47 2.94 12.33
CA GLU A 148 7.85 1.79 12.99
C GLU A 148 7.18 0.89 11.95
N ASP A 149 7.36 -0.42 12.05
CA ASP A 149 6.69 -1.40 11.20
C ASP A 149 5.19 -1.40 11.49
N ILE A 150 4.42 -0.99 10.49
CA ILE A 150 2.96 -0.96 10.49
C ILE A 150 2.40 -1.76 9.31
N THR A 151 3.15 -2.78 8.85
CA THR A 151 2.81 -3.59 7.67
C THR A 151 1.43 -4.22 7.81
N ARG A 152 1.08 -4.70 9.01
CA ARG A 152 -0.23 -5.30 9.28
C ARG A 152 -1.35 -4.27 9.22
N ASN A 153 -1.15 -3.10 9.82
CA ASN A 153 -2.13 -1.99 9.80
C ASN A 153 -2.37 -1.43 8.40
N LEU A 154 -1.40 -1.50 7.50
CA LEU A 154 -1.55 -1.04 6.12
C LEU A 154 -2.18 -2.08 5.18
N LYS A 155 -2.40 -3.31 5.65
CA LYS A 155 -3.12 -4.35 4.92
C LYS A 155 -4.63 -4.32 5.18
N THR A 156 -5.09 -3.55 6.16
CA THR A 156 -6.50 -3.45 6.54
C THR A 156 -7.25 -2.38 5.77
#